data_AF-A0A9W8XZ34-F1
#
_entry.id   AF-A0A9W8XZ34-F1
#
_cell.length_a   1.000
_cell.length_b   1.000
_cell.length_c   1.000
_cell.angle_alpha   90.00
_cell.angle_beta   90.00
_cell.angle_gamma   90.00
#
_symmetry.space_group_name_H-M   'P 1'
#
loop_
_entity.id
_entity.type
_entity.pdbx_description
1 polymer ?
#
loop_
_entity_poly.entity_id
_entity_poly.type
_entity_poly.pdbx_seq_one_letter_code
_entity_poly.pdbx_strand_id
1 'polypeptide(L)'
;MDLNTFELLAFFVCSCLFGTLLPICAGTDVITDREIWLLVAVFASVAIGIGSNFCCADAAVQYLKRHTTEVQNKQLEDLKEAHGRRIAALTYEHQVRINQLEASLHAADDKFDRLYHDYEWMNGMYQEQMRNTQEQEDRIAYLETKLQEFGQLTPGARVPFSAPPSRIHFTYPPRRARNDSAMRSAAASSPLNQVVEAEDE
;
A
#
# COMPACT_ATOMS: atom_id res chain seq x y z
N MET A 1 -44.73 -14.70 -12.61
CA MET A 1 -45.16 -15.08 -13.96
C MET A 1 -46.65 -14.87 -14.01
N ASP A 2 -47.09 -14.02 -14.92
CA ASP A 2 -48.51 -13.78 -15.11
C ASP A 2 -49.12 -15.04 -15.72
N LEU A 3 -50.16 -15.58 -15.09
CA LEU A 3 -50.95 -16.67 -15.67
C LEU A 3 -51.34 -16.24 -17.08
N ASN A 4 -50.99 -17.06 -18.08
CA ASN A 4 -51.40 -16.78 -19.44
C ASN A 4 -52.93 -16.70 -19.43
N THR A 5 -53.50 -15.65 -20.02
CA THR A 5 -54.97 -15.43 -20.04
C THR A 5 -55.72 -16.66 -20.56
N PHE A 6 -55.08 -17.43 -21.43
CA PHE A 6 -55.55 -18.72 -21.92
C PHE A 6 -55.62 -19.82 -20.84
N GLU A 7 -54.65 -19.94 -19.94
CA GLU A 7 -54.64 -20.95 -18.87
C GLU A 7 -55.69 -20.63 -17.80
N LEU A 8 -55.83 -19.34 -17.46
CA LEU A 8 -56.91 -18.85 -16.60
C LEU A 8 -58.29 -19.09 -17.22
N LEU A 9 -58.44 -18.83 -18.52
CA LEU A 9 -59.68 -19.07 -19.26
C LEU A 9 -59.98 -20.57 -19.34
N ALA A 10 -58.99 -21.42 -19.62
CA ALA A 10 -59.14 -22.87 -19.64
C ALA A 10 -59.54 -23.41 -18.27
N PHE A 11 -58.90 -22.96 -17.19
CA PHE A 11 -59.25 -23.37 -15.83
C PHE A 11 -60.65 -22.88 -15.43
N PHE A 12 -61.02 -21.66 -15.80
CA PHE A 12 -62.35 -21.10 -15.56
C PHE A 12 -63.43 -21.87 -16.34
N VAL A 13 -63.22 -22.12 -17.64
CA VAL A 13 -64.14 -22.90 -18.48
C VAL A 13 -64.26 -24.33 -17.97
N CYS A 14 -63.15 -24.99 -17.60
CA CYS A 14 -63.19 -26.33 -17.01
C CYS A 14 -63.91 -26.35 -15.66
N SER A 15 -63.72 -25.34 -14.80
CA SER A 15 -64.43 -25.23 -13.50
C SER A 15 -65.92 -24.95 -13.68
N CYS A 16 -66.30 -24.11 -14.64
CA CYS A 16 -67.69 -23.83 -14.99
C CYS A 16 -68.38 -25.03 -15.63
N LEU A 17 -67.71 -25.77 -16.51
CA LEU A 17 -68.22 -27.01 -17.09
C LEU A 17 -68.37 -28.09 -16.01
N PHE A 18 -67.40 -28.22 -15.10
CA PHE A 18 -67.48 -29.15 -13.98
C PHE A 18 -68.66 -28.82 -13.05
N GLY A 19 -68.82 -27.54 -12.67
CA GLY A 19 -69.88 -27.09 -11.77
C GLY A 19 -71.29 -27.13 -12.38
N THR A 20 -71.42 -27.04 -13.70
CA THR A 20 -72.73 -27.11 -14.39
C THR A 20 -73.10 -28.54 -14.80
N LEU A 21 -72.13 -29.36 -15.22
CA LEU A 21 -72.40 -30.72 -15.68
C LEU A 21 -72.63 -31.69 -14.52
N LEU A 22 -71.88 -31.62 -13.42
CA LEU A 22 -72.10 -32.52 -12.26
C LEU A 22 -73.54 -32.57 -11.71
N PRO A 23 -74.21 -31.43 -11.44
CA PRO A 23 -75.58 -31.45 -10.93
C PRO A 23 -76.61 -31.90 -11.98
N ILE A 24 -76.35 -31.68 -13.28
CA ILE A 24 -77.21 -32.14 -14.37
C ILE A 24 -77.04 -33.66 -14.59
N CYS A 25 -75.80 -34.16 -14.49
CA CYS A 25 -75.48 -35.58 -14.57
C CYS A 25 -76.05 -36.38 -13.39
N ALA A 26 -76.04 -35.82 -12.17
CA ALA A 26 -76.61 -36.48 -10.99
C ALA A 26 -78.15 -36.62 -11.04
N GLY A 27 -78.83 -35.89 -11.93
CA GLY A 27 -80.28 -35.90 -12.07
C GLY A 27 -80.82 -36.63 -13.30
N THR A 28 -79.97 -37.21 -14.17
CA THR A 28 -80.39 -37.82 -15.44
C THR A 28 -79.75 -39.19 -15.67
N ASP A 29 -80.56 -40.24 -15.84
CA ASP A 29 -80.14 -41.63 -16.11
C ASP A 29 -79.48 -41.86 -17.49
N VAL A 30 -79.22 -40.79 -18.25
CA VAL A 30 -78.73 -40.84 -19.64
C VAL A 30 -77.21 -40.82 -19.71
N ILE A 31 -76.53 -40.38 -18.64
CA ILE A 31 -75.08 -40.16 -18.62
C ILE A 31 -74.40 -41.32 -17.88
N THR A 32 -73.44 -41.97 -18.54
CA THR A 32 -72.74 -43.13 -17.98
C THR A 32 -71.55 -42.72 -17.11
N ASP A 33 -71.28 -43.48 -16.03
CA ASP A 33 -70.18 -43.22 -15.08
C ASP A 33 -68.82 -42.98 -15.74
N ARG A 34 -68.60 -43.54 -16.94
CA ARG A 34 -67.38 -43.39 -17.74
C ARG A 34 -67.15 -41.94 -18.21
N GLU A 35 -68.21 -41.20 -18.52
CA GLU A 35 -68.14 -39.81 -18.99
C GLU A 35 -67.82 -38.85 -17.83
N ILE A 36 -68.37 -39.13 -16.65
CA ILE A 36 -68.08 -38.39 -15.41
C ILE A 36 -66.60 -38.57 -15.04
N TRP A 37 -66.08 -39.80 -15.09
CA TRP A 37 -64.65 -40.08 -14.84
C TRP A 37 -63.73 -39.40 -15.87
N LEU A 38 -64.13 -39.30 -17.13
CA LEU A 38 -63.36 -38.60 -18.16
C LEU A 38 -63.29 -37.09 -17.87
N LEU A 39 -64.40 -36.49 -17.44
CA LEU A 39 -64.46 -35.07 -17.08
C LEU A 39 -63.60 -34.76 -15.85
N VAL A 40 -63.66 -35.62 -14.82
CA VAL A 40 -62.79 -35.54 -13.64
C VAL A 40 -61.31 -35.69 -14.04
N ALA A 41 -60.99 -36.64 -14.92
CA ALA A 41 -59.61 -36.86 -15.36
C ALA A 41 -59.05 -35.67 -16.16
N VAL A 42 -59.86 -35.06 -17.03
CA VAL A 42 -59.46 -33.85 -17.79
C VAL A 42 -59.23 -32.69 -16.81
N PHE A 43 -60.14 -32.45 -15.87
CA PHE A 43 -59.97 -31.40 -14.87
C PHE A 43 -58.72 -31.60 -14.00
N ALA A 44 -58.50 -32.83 -13.52
CA ALA A 44 -57.32 -33.18 -12.74
C ALA A 44 -56.03 -32.98 -13.54
N SER A 45 -56.00 -33.33 -14.83
CA SER A 45 -54.84 -33.14 -15.69
C SER A 45 -54.47 -31.66 -15.87
N VAL A 46 -55.47 -30.78 -16.02
CA VAL A 46 -55.26 -29.33 -16.14
C VAL A 46 -54.78 -28.75 -14.80
N ALA A 47 -55.37 -29.17 -13.68
CA ALA A 47 -54.95 -28.73 -12.35
C ALA A 47 -53.51 -29.18 -12.02
N ILE A 48 -53.14 -30.41 -12.35
CA ILE A 48 -51.78 -30.93 -12.18
C ILE A 48 -50.80 -30.19 -13.09
N GLY A 49 -51.16 -29.94 -14.35
CA GLY A 49 -50.34 -29.18 -15.29
C GLY A 49 -50.01 -27.78 -14.77
N ILE A 50 -51.02 -27.03 -14.35
CA ILE A 50 -50.85 -25.68 -13.77
C ILE A 50 -50.00 -25.76 -12.50
N GLY A 51 -50.31 -26.67 -11.57
CA GLY A 51 -49.54 -26.85 -10.34
C GLY A 51 -48.07 -27.18 -10.58
N SER A 52 -47.80 -28.07 -11.55
CA SER A 52 -46.43 -28.46 -11.91
C SER A 52 -45.62 -27.31 -12.50
N ASN A 53 -46.24 -26.44 -13.31
CA ASN A 53 -45.59 -25.26 -13.88
C ASN A 53 -45.20 -24.25 -12.79
N PHE A 54 -46.07 -24.01 -11.80
CA PHE A 54 -45.75 -23.14 -10.67
C PHE A 54 -44.63 -23.70 -9.79
N CYS A 55 -44.68 -25.00 -9.46
CA CYS A 55 -43.64 -25.64 -8.66
C CYS A 55 -42.29 -25.66 -9.39
N CYS A 56 -42.27 -25.92 -10.69
CA CYS A 56 -41.04 -25.92 -11.48
C CYS A 56 -40.45 -24.51 -11.61
N ALA A 57 -41.28 -23.48 -11.78
CA ALA A 57 -40.82 -22.09 -11.88
C ALA A 57 -40.19 -21.61 -10.57
N ASP A 58 -40.81 -21.88 -9.43
CA ASP A 58 -40.25 -21.52 -8.11
C ASP A 58 -38.95 -22.29 -7.83
N ALA A 59 -38.90 -23.59 -8.13
CA ALA A 59 -37.69 -24.39 -8.02
C ALA A 59 -36.54 -23.86 -8.91
N ALA A 60 -36.84 -23.45 -10.15
CA ALA A 60 -35.85 -22.87 -11.05
C ALA A 60 -35.33 -21.53 -10.56
N VAL A 61 -36.20 -20.66 -10.03
CA VAL A 61 -35.80 -19.37 -9.44
C VAL A 61 -34.94 -19.59 -8.19
N GLN A 62 -35.31 -20.53 -7.32
CA GLN A 62 -34.53 -20.85 -6.12
C GLN A 62 -33.17 -21.45 -6.48
N TYR A 63 -33.12 -22.33 -7.49
CA TYR A 63 -31.87 -22.90 -8.00
C TYR A 63 -30.94 -21.81 -8.57
N LEU A 64 -31.47 -20.94 -9.43
CA LEU A 64 -30.71 -19.82 -9.99
C LEU A 64 -30.23 -18.85 -8.91
N LYS A 65 -31.11 -18.49 -7.96
CA LYS A 65 -30.78 -17.61 -6.84
C LYS A 65 -29.70 -18.22 -5.94
N ARG A 66 -29.76 -19.51 -5.66
CA ARG A 66 -28.75 -20.21 -4.87
C ARG A 66 -27.39 -20.15 -5.55
N HIS A 67 -27.33 -20.49 -6.84
CA HIS A 67 -26.06 -20.46 -7.57
C HIS A 67 -25.48 -19.05 -7.72
N THR A 68 -26.31 -18.02 -7.91
CA THR A 68 -25.79 -16.64 -7.93
C THR A 68 -25.26 -16.21 -6.57
N THR A 69 -25.92 -16.59 -5.47
CA THR A 69 -25.42 -16.29 -4.12
C THR A 69 -24.12 -17.05 -3.79
N GLU A 70 -24.00 -18.32 -4.20
CA GLU A 70 -22.78 -19.11 -3.99
C GLU A 70 -21.60 -18.51 -4.78
N VAL A 71 -21.82 -18.10 -6.03
CA VAL A 71 -20.78 -17.44 -6.84
C VAL A 71 -20.37 -16.10 -6.23
N GLN A 72 -21.33 -15.28 -5.80
CA GLN A 72 -21.05 -14.00 -5.15
C GLN A 72 -20.24 -14.17 -3.87
N ASN A 73 -20.61 -15.13 -3.02
CA ASN A 73 -19.89 -15.41 -1.78
C ASN A 73 -18.46 -15.87 -2.07
N LYS A 74 -18.28 -16.75 -3.06
CA LYS A 74 -16.94 -17.20 -3.47
C LYS A 74 -16.09 -16.05 -4.00
N GLN A 75 -16.66 -15.16 -4.81
CA GLN A 75 -15.96 -13.97 -5.30
C GLN A 75 -15.54 -13.02 -4.17
N LEU A 76 -16.39 -12.85 -3.15
CA LEU A 76 -16.05 -12.06 -1.96
C LEU A 76 -14.93 -12.69 -1.13
N GLU A 77 -14.93 -14.02 -1.00
CA GLU A 77 -13.88 -14.76 -0.32
C GLU A 77 -12.55 -14.66 -1.06
N ASP A 78 -12.55 -14.88 -2.38
CA ASP A 78 -11.38 -14.74 -3.25
C ASP A 78 -10.83 -13.31 -3.19
N LEU A 79 -11.70 -12.29 -3.21
CA LEU A 79 -11.30 -10.89 -3.10
C LEU A 79 -10.68 -10.57 -1.74
N LYS A 80 -11.27 -11.07 -0.65
CA LYS A 80 -10.74 -10.91 0.70
C LYS A 80 -9.37 -11.57 0.84
N GLU A 81 -9.19 -12.76 0.29
CA GLU A 81 -7.92 -13.47 0.30
C GLU A 81 -6.86 -12.75 -0.53
N ALA A 82 -7.19 -12.33 -1.75
CA ALA A 82 -6.30 -11.54 -2.60
C ALA A 82 -5.88 -10.23 -1.94
N HIS A 83 -6.83 -9.55 -1.27
CA HIS A 83 -6.55 -8.33 -0.51
C HIS A 83 -5.61 -8.60 0.68
N GLY A 84 -5.86 -9.68 1.43
CA GLY A 84 -4.99 -10.10 2.54
C GLY A 84 -3.56 -10.41 2.07
N ARG A 85 -3.40 -11.15 0.97
CA ARG A 85 -2.09 -11.43 0.35
C ARG A 85 -1.39 -10.14 -0.09
N ARG A 86 -2.13 -9.21 -0.68
CA ARG A 86 -1.58 -7.91 -1.13
C ARG A 86 -1.11 -7.06 0.05
N ILE A 87 -1.88 -6.99 1.14
CA ILE A 87 -1.46 -6.26 2.35
C ILE A 87 -0.20 -6.89 2.91
N ALA A 88 -0.15 -8.22 3.05
CA ALA A 88 1.02 -8.91 3.58
C ALA A 88 2.28 -8.70 2.71
N ALA A 89 2.14 -8.70 1.39
CA ALA A 89 3.24 -8.39 0.48
C ALA A 89 3.71 -6.92 0.65
N LEU A 90 2.76 -5.98 0.72
CA LEU A 90 3.08 -4.56 0.87
C LEU A 90 3.77 -4.26 2.21
N THR A 91 3.30 -4.86 3.31
CA THR A 91 3.93 -4.68 4.63
C THR A 91 5.34 -5.27 4.66
N TYR A 92 5.55 -6.42 4.03
CA TYR A 92 6.87 -7.02 3.88
C TYR A 92 7.80 -6.12 3.06
N GLU A 93 7.39 -5.67 1.89
CA GLU A 93 8.18 -4.76 1.05
C GLU A 93 8.49 -3.45 1.77
N HIS A 94 7.53 -2.91 2.52
CA HIS A 94 7.74 -1.72 3.32
C HIS A 94 8.82 -1.93 4.38
N GLN A 95 8.77 -3.05 5.12
CA GLN A 95 9.78 -3.37 6.12
C GLN A 95 11.17 -3.54 5.50
N VAL A 96 11.25 -4.19 4.34
CA VAL A 96 12.52 -4.34 3.61
C VAL A 96 13.09 -2.97 3.24
N ARG A 97 12.26 -2.05 2.73
CA ARG A 97 12.71 -0.69 2.40
C ARG A 97 13.14 0.10 3.63
N ILE A 98 12.45 -0.02 4.76
CA ILE A 98 12.86 0.61 6.03
C ILE A 98 14.26 0.11 6.40
N ASN A 99 14.47 -1.20 6.44
CA ASN A 99 15.76 -1.77 6.82
C ASN A 99 16.90 -1.34 5.87
N GLN A 100 16.61 -1.25 4.56
CA GLN A 100 17.58 -0.73 3.58
C GLN A 100 17.91 0.75 3.82
N LEU A 101 16.91 1.55 4.15
CA LEU A 101 17.09 2.98 4.43
C LEU A 101 17.89 3.20 5.72
N GLU A 102 17.60 2.45 6.77
CA GLU A 102 18.37 2.45 8.02
C GLU A 102 19.83 2.04 7.78
N ALA A 103 20.07 0.97 7.01
CA ALA A 103 21.42 0.55 6.65
C ALA A 103 22.16 1.64 5.86
N SER A 104 21.48 2.31 4.93
CA SER A 104 22.07 3.43 4.17
C SER A 104 22.40 4.64 5.04
N LEU A 105 21.57 4.90 6.05
CA LEU A 105 21.78 5.99 7.01
C LEU A 105 22.98 5.69 7.91
N HIS A 106 23.09 4.47 8.44
CA HIS A 106 24.25 4.05 9.21
C HIS A 106 25.55 4.12 8.38
N ALA A 107 25.52 3.63 7.14
CA ALA A 107 26.68 3.73 6.25
C ALA A 107 27.06 5.18 5.91
N ALA A 108 26.10 6.12 5.92
CA ALA A 108 26.37 7.53 5.76
C ALA A 108 26.97 8.15 7.04
N ASP A 109 26.43 7.82 8.21
CA ASP A 109 26.98 8.24 9.51
C ASP A 109 28.42 7.77 9.69
N ASP A 110 28.73 6.50 9.38
CA ASP A 110 30.10 5.97 9.45
C ASP A 110 31.08 6.76 8.56
N LYS A 111 30.61 7.20 7.38
CA LYS A 111 31.42 8.05 6.48
C LYS A 111 31.62 9.44 7.05
N PHE A 112 30.60 10.02 7.68
CA PHE A 112 30.73 11.32 8.34
C PHE A 112 31.69 11.24 9.53
N ASP A 113 31.61 10.20 10.34
CA ASP A 113 32.53 9.99 11.45
C ASP A 113 33.96 9.82 10.94
N ARG A 114 34.18 9.04 9.88
CA ARG A 114 35.50 8.93 9.27
C ARG A 114 36.04 10.27 8.78
N LEU A 115 35.23 11.04 8.02
CA LEU A 115 35.62 12.37 7.54
C LEU A 115 35.93 13.33 8.69
N TYR A 116 35.19 13.22 9.80
CA TYR A 116 35.42 14.02 10.99
C TYR A 116 36.75 13.66 11.68
N HIS A 117 37.08 12.38 11.81
CA HIS A 117 38.38 11.94 12.33
C HIS A 117 39.53 12.37 11.43
N ASP A 118 39.38 12.25 10.10
CA ASP A 118 40.37 12.70 9.13
C ASP A 118 40.59 14.22 9.24
N TYR A 119 39.50 14.98 9.43
CA TYR A 119 39.56 16.43 9.68
C TYR A 119 40.32 16.75 10.96
N GLU A 120 40.00 16.10 12.08
CA GLU A 120 40.67 16.33 13.37
C GLU A 120 42.16 16.01 13.29
N TRP A 121 42.50 14.89 12.66
CA TRP A 121 43.88 14.48 12.44
C TRP A 121 44.65 15.51 11.61
N MET A 122 44.10 15.92 10.47
CA MET A 122 44.74 16.90 9.59
C MET A 122 44.90 18.27 10.28
N ASN A 123 43.87 18.70 11.01
CA ASN A 123 43.93 19.95 11.76
C ASN A 123 44.98 19.88 12.89
N GLY A 124 45.08 18.75 13.60
CA GLY A 124 46.12 18.52 14.60
C GLY A 124 47.53 18.57 14.01
N MET A 125 47.75 17.87 12.88
CA MET A 125 49.02 17.91 12.15
C MET A 125 49.41 19.33 11.71
N TYR A 126 48.44 20.09 11.20
CA TYR A 126 48.67 21.47 10.77
C TYR A 126 49.04 22.39 11.94
N GLN A 127 48.36 22.26 13.07
CA GLN A 127 48.67 23.03 14.28
C GLN A 127 50.07 22.71 14.82
N GLU A 128 50.46 21.42 14.83
CA GLU A 128 51.79 20.99 15.25
C GLU A 128 52.88 21.52 14.30
N GLN A 129 52.63 21.49 12.98
CA GLN A 129 53.53 22.08 11.99
C GLN A 129 53.71 23.59 12.23
N MET A 130 52.62 24.32 12.48
CA MET A 130 52.69 25.74 12.81
C MET A 130 53.50 26.00 14.08
N ARG A 131 53.30 25.20 15.14
CA ARG A 131 54.09 25.32 16.37
C ARG A 131 55.58 25.08 16.12
N ASN A 132 55.93 24.02 15.39
CA ASN A 132 57.33 23.69 15.08
C ASN A 132 58.00 24.78 14.23
N THR A 133 57.25 25.38 13.30
CA THR A 133 57.76 26.48 12.45
C THR A 133 58.04 27.71 13.31
N GLN A 134 57.13 28.06 14.22
CA GLN A 134 57.33 29.16 15.17
C GLN A 134 58.54 28.92 16.08
N GLU A 135 58.70 27.72 16.63
CA GLU A 135 59.86 27.37 17.46
C GLU A 135 61.20 27.47 16.69
N GLN A 136 61.21 27.13 15.40
CA GLN A 136 62.39 27.29 14.55
C GLN A 136 62.69 28.78 14.30
N GLU A 137 61.68 29.58 13.99
CA GLU A 137 61.83 31.03 13.81
C GLU A 137 62.38 31.72 15.07
N ASP A 138 61.88 31.35 16.26
CA ASP A 138 62.36 31.88 17.53
C ASP A 138 63.83 31.51 17.79
N ARG A 139 64.23 30.26 17.46
CA ARG A 139 65.63 29.82 17.57
C ARG A 139 66.55 30.57 16.60
N ILE A 140 66.10 30.78 15.36
CA ILE A 140 66.85 31.56 14.36
C ILE A 140 67.03 32.99 14.87
N ALA A 141 65.96 33.63 15.32
CA ALA A 141 66.02 34.99 15.86
C ALA A 141 66.97 35.11 17.06
N TYR A 142 66.97 34.11 17.96
CA TYR A 142 67.91 34.06 19.08
C TYR A 142 69.37 33.96 18.60
N LEU A 143 69.66 33.05 17.66
CA LEU A 143 71.01 32.87 17.12
C LEU A 143 71.49 34.10 16.35
N GLU A 144 70.63 34.73 15.55
CA GLU A 144 70.92 36.00 14.88
C GLU A 144 71.28 37.09 15.88
N THR A 145 70.50 37.23 16.94
CA THR A 145 70.77 38.21 18.02
C THR A 145 72.13 37.92 18.65
N LYS A 146 72.44 36.65 18.95
CA LYS A 146 73.76 36.27 19.50
C LYS A 146 74.91 36.56 18.54
N LEU A 147 74.76 36.27 17.24
CA LEU A 147 75.79 36.55 16.23
C LEU A 147 76.05 38.05 16.07
N GLN A 148 75.02 38.89 16.23
CA GLN A 148 75.17 40.35 16.27
C GLN A 148 75.98 40.79 17.50
N GLU A 149 75.70 40.23 18.68
CA GLU A 149 76.46 40.52 19.91
C GLU A 149 77.96 40.16 19.79
N PHE A 150 78.30 39.09 19.07
CA PHE A 150 79.69 38.68 18.82
C PHE A 150 80.36 39.39 17.63
N GLY A 151 79.70 40.39 17.02
CA GLY A 151 80.27 41.23 15.97
C GLY A 151 80.47 40.55 14.61
N GLN A 152 79.80 39.42 14.34
CA GLN A 152 80.01 38.59 13.15
C GLN A 152 78.91 38.73 12.07
N LEU A 153 78.33 39.91 11.83
CA LEU A 153 77.35 40.05 10.73
C LEU A 153 77.64 41.20 9.78
N THR A 154 77.96 40.84 8.53
CA THR A 154 77.75 41.65 7.33
C THR A 154 76.27 41.56 6.96
N PRO A 155 75.58 42.66 6.56
CA PRO A 155 74.14 42.65 6.34
C PRO A 155 73.77 41.84 5.09
N GLY A 156 73.40 40.58 5.27
CA GLY A 156 72.82 39.72 4.24
C GLY A 156 71.31 39.95 4.12
N ALA A 157 70.82 40.10 2.89
CA ALA A 157 69.44 40.45 2.57
C ALA A 157 68.41 39.57 3.29
N ARG A 158 67.53 40.22 4.08
CA ARG A 158 66.33 39.63 4.65
C ARG A 158 65.44 39.08 3.54
N VAL A 159 65.38 37.76 3.41
CA VAL A 159 64.28 37.08 2.73
C VAL A 159 63.48 36.40 3.84
N PRO A 160 62.17 36.67 3.99
CA PRO A 160 61.35 35.94 4.94
C PRO A 160 61.31 34.47 4.51
N PHE A 161 61.80 33.55 5.35
CA PHE A 161 61.96 32.13 5.02
C PHE A 161 60.68 31.29 5.18
N SER A 162 59.55 31.91 5.47
CA SER A 162 58.27 31.22 5.63
C SER A 162 57.17 32.18 5.24
N ALA A 163 56.27 31.72 4.35
CA ALA A 163 55.04 32.44 4.06
C ALA A 163 54.31 32.75 5.38
N PRO A 164 53.65 33.91 5.50
CA PRO A 164 52.90 34.24 6.72
C PRO A 164 51.95 33.08 7.04
N PRO A 165 51.69 32.78 8.34
CA PRO A 165 50.76 31.72 8.71
C PRO A 165 49.41 32.04 8.10
N SER A 166 49.13 31.49 6.93
CA SER A 166 47.82 31.57 6.32
C SER A 166 46.91 30.89 7.32
N ARG A 167 45.98 31.64 7.90
CA ARG A 167 44.91 31.11 8.73
C ARG A 167 44.00 30.28 7.84
N ILE A 168 44.47 29.10 7.42
CA ILE A 168 43.65 28.10 6.74
C ILE A 168 42.78 27.51 7.84
N HIS A 169 41.61 28.09 8.01
CA HIS A 169 40.56 27.46 8.80
C HIS A 169 39.93 26.39 7.91
N PHE A 170 40.20 25.13 8.22
CA PHE A 170 39.42 24.04 7.64
C PHE A 170 38.01 24.15 8.21
N THR A 171 37.02 24.29 7.34
CA THR A 171 35.61 24.25 7.74
C THR A 171 35.26 22.84 8.19
N TYR A 172 34.65 22.72 9.37
CA TYR A 172 34.13 21.44 9.84
C TYR A 172 33.17 20.85 8.81
N PRO A 173 33.19 19.52 8.59
CA PRO A 173 32.18 18.87 7.78
C PRO A 173 30.79 19.14 8.37
N PRO A 174 29.76 19.37 7.55
CA PRO A 174 28.42 19.63 8.04
C PRO A 174 27.88 18.39 8.77
N ARG A 175 27.87 18.42 10.12
CA ARG A 175 27.12 17.45 10.92
C ARG A 175 25.64 17.82 10.86
N ARG A 176 24.77 16.86 10.55
CA ARG A 176 23.36 16.99 10.94
C ARG A 176 23.34 17.11 12.46
N ALA A 177 22.84 18.22 12.97
CA ALA A 177 22.50 18.31 14.38
C ALA A 177 21.52 17.16 14.68
N ARG A 178 21.99 16.17 15.43
CA ARG A 178 21.12 15.14 16.00
C ARG A 178 20.23 15.88 16.99
N ASN A 179 19.07 16.34 16.50
CA ASN A 179 18.06 16.93 17.34
C ASN A 179 17.58 15.85 18.30
N ASP A 180 18.13 15.82 19.51
CA ASP A 180 17.65 15.02 20.63
C ASP A 180 16.23 15.41 21.11
N SER A 181 15.55 16.30 20.37
CA SER A 181 14.14 16.66 20.56
C SER A 181 13.15 15.71 19.86
N ALA A 182 13.62 14.71 19.09
CA ALA A 182 12.73 13.78 18.38
C ALA A 182 12.09 12.69 19.26
N MET A 183 12.11 12.82 20.59
CA MET A 183 11.37 11.92 21.50
C MET A 183 9.98 12.44 21.87
N ARG A 184 9.55 13.61 21.37
CA ARG A 184 8.17 14.12 21.53
C ARG A 184 7.73 14.97 20.34
N SER A 185 7.24 14.34 19.27
CA SER A 185 6.17 14.92 18.45
C SER A 185 5.50 13.85 17.61
N ALA A 186 4.20 13.68 17.85
CA ALA A 186 3.30 12.95 16.98
C ALA A 186 3.25 13.62 15.60
N ALA A 187 3.08 12.80 14.55
CA ALA A 187 2.73 13.20 13.19
C ALA A 187 3.75 14.09 12.46
N ALA A 188 4.96 13.57 12.19
CA ALA A 188 5.71 14.02 11.02
C ALA A 188 5.13 13.31 9.78
N SER A 189 4.49 14.08 8.90
CA SER A 189 4.01 13.61 7.60
C SER A 189 5.15 13.00 6.79
N SER A 190 4.90 11.81 6.25
CA SER A 190 5.82 11.10 5.37
C SER A 190 6.23 11.97 4.17
N PRO A 191 7.52 11.99 3.78
CA PRO A 191 8.00 12.74 2.61
C PRO A 191 7.55 12.12 1.27
N LEU A 192 6.77 11.03 1.29
CA LEU A 192 6.23 10.37 0.09
C LEU A 192 4.91 10.98 -0.43
N ASN A 193 4.39 12.03 0.20
CA ASN A 193 3.10 12.65 -0.19
C ASN A 193 3.21 13.76 -1.25
N GLN A 194 4.36 13.92 -1.91
CA GLN A 194 4.54 14.81 -3.06
C GLN A 194 4.86 14.00 -4.32
N VAL A 195 3.92 13.14 -4.73
CA VAL A 195 3.83 12.76 -6.14
C VAL A 195 2.87 13.78 -6.75
N VAL A 196 3.43 14.76 -7.46
CA VAL A 196 2.67 15.64 -8.36
C VAL A 196 2.10 14.73 -9.43
N GLU A 197 0.76 14.61 -9.51
CA GLU A 197 0.10 14.08 -10.69
C GLU A 197 0.56 14.93 -11.88
N ALA A 198 1.27 14.32 -12.82
CA ALA A 198 1.47 14.91 -14.12
C ALA A 198 0.09 14.91 -14.80
N GLU A 199 -0.45 16.09 -15.08
CA GLU A 199 -1.59 16.24 -15.97
C GLU A 199 -1.14 15.76 -17.36
N ASP A 200 -1.74 14.68 -17.84
CA ASP A 200 -1.60 14.21 -19.22
C ASP A 200 -2.34 15.19 -20.16
N GLU A 201 -1.64 15.68 -21.17
CA GLU A 201 -2.19 16.38 -22.35
C GLU A 201 -3.06 15.44 -23.22
#